data_AF-A0AAN1LBE2-F1
#
_entry.id   AF-A0AAN1LBE2-F1
#
_cell.length_a   1.000
_cell.length_b   1.000
_cell.length_c   1.000
_cell.angle_alpha   90.00
_cell.angle_beta   90.00
_cell.angle_gamma   90.00
#
_symmetry.space_group_name_H-M   'P 1'
#
loop_
_entity.id
_entity.type
_entity.pdbx_description
1 polymer ?
#
loop_
_entity_poly.entity_id
_entity_poly.type
_entity_poly.pdbx_seq_one_letter_code
_entity_poly.pdbx_strand_id
1 'polypeptide(L)'
;MARGTEFTSRAILKWTDRTGVDWHYIDPGKPQQNAFIVSFNGSLRDELLNEELFYTLDDARRKLAQWRYDYNNPLGTLLRYALPGSGQAALFAGEQNAEASAAGA
;
A
#
# COMPACT_ATOMS: atom_id res chain seq x y z
N MET A 1 1.62 16.98 -5.61
CA MET A 1 1.35 17.09 -4.16
C MET A 1 -0.10 17.49 -3.92
N ALA A 2 -0.69 16.97 -2.85
CA ALA A 2 -2.01 17.41 -2.37
C ALA A 2 -1.93 18.86 -1.86
N ARG A 3 -3.08 19.53 -1.77
CA ARG A 3 -3.18 20.93 -1.32
C ARG A 3 -3.41 21.08 0.19
N GLY A 4 -3.02 20.08 0.98
CA GLY A 4 -3.08 20.14 2.44
C GLY A 4 -2.18 21.25 3.01
N THR A 5 -2.48 21.71 4.22
CA THR A 5 -1.72 22.79 4.89
C THR A 5 -0.27 22.38 5.16
N GLU A 6 -0.01 21.10 5.34
CA GLU A 6 1.32 20.50 5.49
C GLU A 6 2.15 20.69 4.23
N PHE A 7 1.51 20.56 3.06
CA PHE A 7 2.13 20.63 1.73
C PHE A 7 2.10 22.03 1.10
N THR A 8 1.46 23.00 1.75
CA THR A 8 1.40 24.40 1.32
C THR A 8 2.12 25.35 2.30
N SER A 9 2.73 24.80 3.36
CA SER A 9 3.43 25.57 4.38
C SER A 9 4.71 26.25 3.85
N ARG A 10 5.08 27.39 4.43
CA ARG A 10 6.36 28.06 4.12
C ARG A 10 7.58 27.18 4.44
N ALA A 11 7.45 26.29 5.43
CA ALA A 11 8.53 25.40 5.82
C ALA A 11 8.89 24.42 4.71
N ILE A 12 7.89 23.78 4.08
CA ILE A 12 8.14 22.81 3.01
C ILE A 12 8.65 23.51 1.74
N LEU A 13 8.09 24.67 1.38
CA LEU A 13 8.55 25.44 0.21
C LEU A 13 9.98 25.99 0.38
N LYS A 14 10.36 26.37 1.59
CA LYS A 14 11.76 26.76 1.89
C LYS A 14 12.70 25.55 1.80
N TRP A 15 12.23 24.37 2.17
CA TRP A 15 13.03 23.15 2.03
C TRP A 15 13.21 22.76 0.57
N THR A 16 12.16 22.82 -0.27
CA THR A 16 12.25 22.50 -1.71
C THR A 16 13.21 23.42 -2.44
N ASP A 17 13.15 24.72 -2.14
CA ASP A 17 14.07 25.73 -2.70
C ASP A 17 15.53 25.41 -2.33
N ARG A 18 15.77 25.04 -1.07
CA ARG A 18 17.11 24.67 -0.60
C ARG A 18 17.64 23.37 -1.20
N THR A 19 16.76 22.40 -1.50
CA THR A 19 17.16 21.09 -2.02
C THR A 19 17.12 21.01 -3.54
N GLY A 20 16.59 22.03 -4.22
CA GLY A 20 16.39 22.04 -5.67
C GLY A 20 15.35 21.01 -6.14
N VAL A 21 14.51 20.51 -5.23
CA VAL A 21 13.45 19.55 -5.57
C VAL A 21 12.30 20.31 -6.19
N ASP A 22 11.95 19.95 -7.42
CA ASP A 22 10.88 20.59 -8.17
C ASP A 22 9.51 20.26 -7.57
N TRP A 23 8.69 21.28 -7.31
CA TRP A 23 7.47 21.16 -6.52
C TRP A 23 6.21 21.44 -7.34
N HIS A 24 5.36 20.42 -7.48
CA HIS A 24 4.14 20.49 -8.28
C HIS A 24 2.91 20.07 -7.48
N TYR A 25 1.85 20.87 -7.54
CA TYR A 25 0.54 20.50 -7.00
C TYR A 25 -0.26 19.70 -8.02
N ILE A 26 -1.18 18.87 -7.53
CA ILE A 26 -2.17 18.24 -8.39
C ILE A 26 -3.12 19.32 -8.93
N ASP A 27 -3.36 19.26 -10.23
CA ASP A 27 -4.31 20.13 -10.92
C ASP A 27 -5.74 19.74 -10.51
N PRO A 28 -6.62 20.73 -10.23
CA PRO A 28 -8.04 20.47 -10.05
C PRO A 28 -8.61 19.68 -11.25
N GLY A 29 -9.36 18.62 -10.97
CA GLY A 29 -9.98 17.80 -12.01
C GLY A 29 -9.05 16.81 -12.73
N LYS A 30 -7.79 16.65 -12.30
CA LYS A 30 -6.87 15.65 -12.86
C LYS A 30 -6.52 14.52 -11.86
N PRO A 31 -7.46 13.61 -11.55
CA PRO A 31 -7.23 12.54 -10.59
C PRO A 31 -6.09 11.60 -11.01
N GLN A 32 -5.81 11.49 -12.32
CA GLN A 32 -4.72 10.64 -12.83
C GLN A 32 -3.34 11.07 -12.34
N GLN A 33 -3.11 12.36 -12.04
CA GLN A 33 -1.85 12.85 -11.45
C GLN A 33 -1.62 12.31 -10.03
N ASN A 34 -2.64 11.73 -9.40
CA ASN A 34 -2.59 11.10 -8.09
C ASN A 34 -2.68 9.56 -8.15
N ALA A 35 -2.79 8.97 -9.35
CA ALA A 35 -3.15 7.55 -9.50
C ALA A 35 -2.18 6.62 -8.77
N PHE A 36 -0.87 6.91 -8.84
CA PHE A 36 0.16 6.08 -8.20
C PHE A 36 0.04 6.04 -6.68
N ILE A 37 -0.13 7.19 -6.02
CA ILE A 37 -0.23 7.21 -4.55
C ILE A 37 -1.58 6.66 -4.08
N VAL A 38 -2.63 6.79 -4.90
CA VAL A 38 -3.93 6.16 -4.63
C VAL A 38 -3.80 4.64 -4.69
N SER A 39 -3.17 4.09 -5.73
CA SER A 39 -2.97 2.64 -5.83
C SER A 39 -2.05 2.12 -4.72
N PHE A 40 -0.96 2.82 -4.43
CA PHE A 40 -0.05 2.48 -3.34
C PHE A 40 -0.77 2.42 -1.98
N ASN A 41 -1.54 3.46 -1.64
CA ASN A 41 -2.27 3.51 -0.37
C ASN A 41 -3.39 2.45 -0.31
N GLY A 42 -4.01 2.12 -1.45
CA GLY A 42 -4.95 1.00 -1.57
C GLY A 42 -4.28 -0.33 -1.25
N SER A 43 -3.21 -0.68 -1.99
CA SER A 43 -2.44 -1.90 -1.76
C SER A 43 -1.92 -2.01 -0.32
N LEU A 44 -1.36 -0.94 0.26
CA LEU A 44 -0.89 -0.98 1.65
C LEU A 44 -2.03 -1.29 2.64
N ARG A 45 -3.22 -0.73 2.41
CA ARG A 45 -4.37 -0.98 3.27
C ARG A 45 -4.84 -2.42 3.13
N ASP A 46 -5.05 -2.86 1.90
CA ASP A 46 -5.70 -4.14 1.61
C ASP A 46 -4.77 -5.34 1.82
N GLU A 47 -3.46 -5.18 1.61
CA GLU A 47 -2.52 -6.30 1.68
C GLU A 47 -1.79 -6.41 3.03
N LEU A 48 -1.74 -5.33 3.82
CA LEU A 48 -1.03 -5.30 5.09
C LEU A 48 -1.90 -4.83 6.26
N LEU A 49 -2.43 -3.61 6.19
CA LEU A 49 -3.03 -2.99 7.38
C LEU A 49 -4.34 -3.68 7.83
N ASN A 50 -5.11 -4.21 6.88
CA ASN A 50 -6.34 -4.96 7.17
C ASN A 50 -6.07 -6.43 7.51
N GLU A 51 -4.94 -6.98 7.06
CA GLU A 51 -4.63 -8.41 7.17
C GLU A 51 -3.80 -8.77 8.41
N GLU A 52 -3.05 -7.80 8.97
CA GLU A 52 -2.09 -8.05 10.04
C GLU A 52 -2.49 -7.38 11.36
N LEU A 53 -2.41 -8.12 12.45
CA LEU A 53 -2.44 -7.55 13.80
C LEU A 53 -1.05 -7.03 14.19
N PHE A 54 -0.99 -5.83 14.76
CA PHE A 54 0.26 -5.22 15.25
C PHE A 54 0.32 -5.28 16.78
N TYR A 55 1.25 -6.06 17.31
CA TYR A 55 1.36 -6.26 18.76
C TYR A 55 2.24 -5.21 19.44
N THR A 56 3.27 -4.72 18.74
CA THR A 56 4.20 -3.70 19.23
C THR A 56 4.63 -2.77 18.09
N LEU A 57 5.24 -1.64 18.44
CA LEU A 57 5.81 -0.73 17.44
C LEU A 57 6.93 -1.40 16.63
N ASP A 58 7.73 -2.27 17.27
CA ASP A 58 8.81 -3.00 16.60
C ASP A 58 8.26 -4.01 15.59
N ASP A 59 7.21 -4.74 15.98
CA ASP A 59 6.49 -5.65 15.09
C ASP A 59 5.90 -4.91 13.88
N ALA A 60 5.26 -3.75 14.11
CA ALA A 60 4.74 -2.90 13.04
C ALA A 60 5.84 -2.44 12.08
N ARG A 61 6.99 -1.98 12.60
CA ARG A 61 8.13 -1.56 11.77
C ARG A 61 8.66 -2.71 10.93
N ARG A 62 8.78 -3.90 11.51
CA ARG A 62 9.26 -5.11 10.81
C ARG A 62 8.31 -5.52 9.69
N LYS A 63 7.00 -5.60 9.96
CA LYS A 63 5.98 -5.97 8.96
C LYS A 63 5.89 -4.95 7.82
N LEU A 64 5.92 -3.65 8.14
CA LEU A 64 5.97 -2.58 7.13
C LEU A 64 7.23 -2.65 6.27
N ALA A 65 8.39 -2.91 6.87
CA ALA A 65 9.64 -3.03 6.12
C ALA A 65 9.62 -4.21 5.14
N GLN A 66 9.06 -5.34 5.56
CA GLN A 66 8.89 -6.52 4.71
C GLN A 66 7.91 -6.24 3.57
N TRP A 67 6.71 -5.72 3.87
CA TRP A 67 5.73 -5.40 2.83
C TRP A 67 6.27 -4.40 1.80
N ARG A 68 6.99 -3.36 2.26
CA ARG A 68 7.65 -2.40 1.37
C ARG A 68 8.67 -3.07 0.45
N TYR A 69 9.42 -4.05 0.96
CA TYR A 69 10.36 -4.81 0.13
C TYR A 69 9.59 -5.61 -0.93
N ASP A 70 8.54 -6.33 -0.54
CA ASP A 70 7.73 -7.15 -1.46
C ASP A 70 7.06 -6.27 -2.54
N TYR A 71 6.39 -5.19 -2.14
CA TYR A 71 5.72 -4.26 -3.05
C TYR A 71 6.67 -3.69 -4.13
N ASN A 72 7.90 -3.34 -3.74
CA ASN A 72 8.90 -2.79 -4.66
C ASN A 72 9.65 -3.87 -5.47
N ASN A 73 9.53 -5.14 -5.09
CA ASN A 73 10.20 -6.26 -5.74
C ASN A 73 9.16 -7.32 -6.13
N PRO A 74 8.54 -7.22 -7.33
CA PRO A 74 7.41 -8.07 -7.72
C PRO A 74 7.71 -9.58 -7.72
N LEU A 75 8.99 -9.97 -7.82
CA LEU A 75 9.42 -11.36 -7.60
C LEU A 75 9.17 -11.82 -6.15
N GLY A 76 9.35 -10.94 -5.16
CA GLY A 76 9.02 -11.19 -3.75
C GLY A 76 7.52 -11.36 -3.54
N THR A 77 6.69 -10.50 -4.16
CA THR A 77 5.23 -10.64 -4.14
C THR A 77 4.78 -11.96 -4.77
N LEU A 78 5.30 -12.32 -5.95
CA LEU A 78 4.99 -13.59 -6.62
C LEU A 78 5.42 -14.81 -5.78
N LEU A 79 6.59 -14.75 -5.13
CA LEU A 79 7.04 -15.80 -4.21
C LEU A 79 6.16 -15.90 -2.94
N ARG A 80 5.65 -14.78 -2.43
CA ARG A 80 4.69 -14.78 -1.31
C ARG A 80 3.42 -15.55 -1.66
N TYR A 81 2.92 -15.42 -2.88
CA TYR A 81 1.72 -16.13 -3.34
C TYR A 81 2.03 -17.57 -3.81
N ALA A 82 3.28 -17.85 -4.20
CA ALA A 82 3.70 -19.18 -4.67
C ALA A 82 4.14 -20.13 -3.55
N LEU A 83 4.44 -19.65 -2.35
CA LEU A 83 4.80 -20.49 -1.20
C LEU A 83 3.53 -20.98 -0.48
N PRO A 84 3.24 -22.31 -0.48
CA PRO A 84 2.13 -22.84 0.30
C PRO A 84 2.45 -22.67 1.80
N GLY A 85 1.63 -21.90 2.50
CA GLY A 85 1.78 -21.64 3.94
C GLY A 85 1.95 -20.17 4.34
N SER A 86 2.08 -19.24 3.38
CA SER A 86 1.84 -17.82 3.66
C SER A 86 0.33 -17.59 3.80
N GLY A 87 -0.10 -16.86 4.82
CA GLY A 87 -1.51 -16.79 5.25
C GLY A 87 -2.54 -16.36 4.19
N GLN A 88 -2.13 -15.88 3.02
CA GLN A 88 -3.03 -15.46 1.95
C GLN A 88 -3.39 -16.58 0.96
N ALA A 89 -2.54 -17.59 0.73
CA ALA A 89 -2.91 -18.72 -0.14
C ALA A 89 -4.07 -19.55 0.45
N ALA A 90 -4.19 -19.59 1.79
CA ALA A 90 -5.28 -20.26 2.48
C ALA A 90 -6.62 -19.52 2.38
N LEU A 91 -6.62 -18.18 2.22
CA LEU A 91 -7.84 -17.37 2.11
C LEU A 91 -8.51 -17.55 0.73
N PHE A 92 -7.74 -17.54 -0.35
CA PHE A 92 -8.27 -17.79 -1.71
C PHE A 92 -8.83 -19.21 -1.88
N ALA A 93 -8.29 -20.20 -1.16
CA ALA A 93 -8.84 -21.54 -1.11
C ALA A 93 -10.13 -21.59 -0.27
N GLY A 94 -10.24 -20.79 0.79
CA GLY A 94 -11.45 -20.66 1.60
C GLY A 94 -12.63 -20.02 0.87
N GLU A 95 -12.38 -18.95 0.10
CA GLU A 95 -13.41 -18.23 -0.65
C GLU A 95 -13.99 -19.07 -1.81
N GLN A 96 -13.15 -19.78 -2.56
CA GLN A 96 -13.63 -20.68 -3.63
C GLN A 96 -14.49 -21.83 -3.09
N ASN A 97 -14.20 -22.32 -1.88
CA ASN A 97 -15.02 -23.34 -1.23
C ASN A 97 -16.37 -22.78 -0.73
N ALA A 98 -16.41 -21.51 -0.32
CA ALA A 98 -17.65 -20.84 0.09
C ALA A 98 -18.58 -20.56 -1.10
N GLU A 99 -18.04 -20.11 -2.24
CA GLU A 99 -18.82 -19.90 -3.46
C GLU A 99 -19.32 -21.22 -4.07
N ALA A 100 -18.50 -22.28 -4.06
CA ALA A 100 -18.90 -23.61 -4.52
C ALA A 100 -20.01 -24.22 -3.65
N SER A 101 -20.02 -23.95 -2.33
CA SER A 101 -21.10 -24.40 -1.44
C SER A 101 -22.40 -23.59 -1.60
N ALA A 102 -22.33 -22.34 -2.07
CA ALA A 102 -23.50 -21.49 -2.29
C ALA A 102 -24.16 -21.73 -3.66
N ALA A 103 -23.40 -22.20 -4.65
CA ALA A 103 -23.91 -22.53 -5.99
C ALA A 103 -24.54 -23.94 -6.10
N GLY A 104 -24.50 -24.73 -5.01
CA GLY A 104 -24.99 -26.11 -4.95
C GLY A 104 -26.29 -26.33 -4.18
N ALA A 105 -27.03 -25.28 -3.83
CA ALA A 105 -28.35 -25.33 -3.18
C ALA A 105 -29.43 -24.69 -4.06
#